data_AF-A0A3C0ACR2-F1
#
_entry.id   AF-A0A3C0ACR2-F1
#
_cell.length_a   1.000
_cell.length_b   1.000
_cell.length_c   1.000
_cell.angle_alpha   90.00
_cell.angle_beta   90.00
_cell.angle_gamma   90.00
#
_symmetry.space_group_name_H-M   'P 1'
#
loop_
_entity.id
_entity.type
_entity.pdbx_description
1 polymer ?
#
loop_
_entity_poly.entity_id
_entity_poly.type
_entity_poly.pdbx_seq_one_letter_code
_entity_poly.pdbx_strand_id
1 'polypeptide(L)' 'SILDENFGIQIRAGLHCAPRIHACIGSKEAGGTLRFSPGPFTTVQQIETAVAAMQELAQSFAG' A
#
# COMPACT_ATOMS: atom_id res chain seq x y z
N SER A 1 -2.04 -2.24 10.54
CA SER A 1 -1.30 -2.66 9.32
C SER A 1 0.16 -2.58 9.66
N ILE A 2 1.01 -3.52 9.20
CA ILE A 2 2.46 -3.48 9.47
C ILE A 2 3.05 -2.11 9.10
N LEU A 3 2.58 -1.48 8.01
CA LEU A 3 2.99 -0.14 7.60
C LEU A 3 2.63 0.97 8.60
N ASP A 4 1.48 0.88 9.26
CA ASP A 4 1.04 1.89 10.23
C ASP A 4 1.76 1.70 11.58
N GLU A 5 1.78 0.46 12.06
CA GLU A 5 2.32 0.10 13.38
C GLU A 5 3.84 0.22 13.44
N ASN A 6 4.56 -0.16 12.37
CA ASN A 6 6.02 -0.23 12.39
C ASN A 6 6.69 0.97 11.68
N PHE A 7 5.99 1.63 10.76
CA PHE A 7 6.57 2.70 9.93
C PHE A 7 5.80 4.03 10.03
N GLY A 8 4.65 4.07 10.71
CA GLY A 8 3.80 5.26 10.79
C GLY A 8 3.18 5.67 9.44
N ILE A 9 3.06 4.72 8.50
CA ILE A 9 2.56 4.98 7.15
C ILE A 9 1.12 4.50 7.02
N GLN A 10 0.21 5.46 6.86
CA GLN A 10 -1.21 5.19 6.67
C GLN A 10 -1.52 4.93 5.20
N ILE A 11 -2.18 3.80 4.95
CA ILE A 11 -2.65 3.40 3.62
C ILE A 11 -4.04 2.79 3.70
N ARG A 12 -4.68 2.63 2.54
CA ARG A 12 -5.94 1.88 2.45
C ARG A 12 -5.72 0.56 1.74
N ALA A 13 -6.11 -0.53 2.40
CA ALA A 13 -6.23 -1.85 1.80
C ALA A 13 -7.69 -2.09 1.36
N GLY A 14 -7.88 -2.93 0.35
CA GLY A 14 -9.20 -3.42 -0.04
C GLY A 14 -9.59 -3.12 -1.48
N LEU A 15 -10.90 -3.14 -1.72
CA LEU A 15 -11.50 -2.97 -3.05
C LEU A 15 -11.79 -1.51 -3.43
N HIS A 16 -11.55 -0.55 -2.54
CA HIS A 16 -11.66 0.89 -2.80
C HIS A 16 -13.01 1.33 -3.43
N CYS A 17 -14.11 0.67 -3.04
CA CYS A 17 -15.45 0.85 -3.64
C CYS A 17 -15.53 0.59 -5.16
N ALA A 18 -14.53 -0.09 -5.74
CA ALA A 18 -14.42 -0.36 -7.17
C ALA A 18 -14.31 -1.88 -7.49
N PRO A 19 -15.22 -2.74 -6.98
CA PRO A 19 -15.09 -4.20 -7.09
C PRO A 19 -15.03 -4.71 -8.54
N ARG A 20 -15.63 -4.00 -9.50
CA ARG A 20 -15.56 -4.35 -10.93
C ARG A 20 -14.15 -4.15 -11.51
N ILE A 21 -13.47 -3.06 -11.14
CA ILE A 21 -12.09 -2.81 -11.57
C ILE A 21 -11.15 -3.85 -10.96
N HIS A 22 -11.32 -4.17 -9.68
CA HIS A 22 -10.54 -5.22 -9.04
C HIS A 22 -10.72 -6.60 -9.70
N ALA A 23 -11.91 -6.91 -10.21
CA ALA A 23 -12.12 -8.12 -11.01
C ALA A 23 -11.37 -8.07 -12.35
N CYS A 24 -11.39 -6.93 -13.03
CA CYS A 24 -10.70 -6.72 -14.31
C CYS A 24 -9.18 -6.85 -14.18
N ILE A 25 -8.58 -6.28 -13.13
CA ILE A 25 -7.12 -6.30 -12.90
C ILE A 25 -6.66 -7.54 -12.11
N GLY A 26 -7.54 -8.52 -11.86
CA GLY A 26 -7.21 -9.78 -11.20
C GLY A 26 -6.90 -9.69 -9.70
N SER A 27 -7.22 -8.57 -9.04
CA SER A 27 -6.93 -8.37 -7.60
C SER A 27 -8.12 -8.67 -6.69
N LYS A 28 -9.32 -8.92 -7.23
CA LYS A 28 -10.53 -9.14 -6.43
C LYS A 28 -10.41 -10.32 -5.46
N GLU A 29 -9.93 -11.48 -5.94
CA GLU A 29 -9.83 -12.69 -5.12
C GLU A 29 -8.75 -12.57 -4.03
N ALA A 30 -7.74 -11.73 -4.25
CA ALA A 30 -6.74 -11.38 -3.24
C ALA A 30 -7.24 -10.36 -2.20
N GLY A 31 -8.50 -9.92 -2.29
CA GLY A 31 -9.08 -8.90 -1.40
C GLY A 31 -8.85 -7.45 -1.85
N GLY A 32 -8.25 -7.24 -3.03
CA GLY A 32 -8.01 -5.93 -3.63
C GLY A 32 -6.54 -5.52 -3.64
N THR A 33 -6.26 -4.25 -3.38
CA THR A 33 -4.89 -3.69 -3.44
C THR A 33 -4.58 -2.80 -2.24
N LEU A 34 -3.31 -2.51 -2.03
CA LEU A 34 -2.85 -1.42 -1.17
C LEU A 34 -2.80 -0.12 -1.98
N ARG A 35 -3.32 0.97 -1.43
CA ARG A 35 -3.34 2.28 -2.08
C ARG A 35 -2.70 3.35 -1.21
N PHE A 36 -1.65 3.97 -1.75
CA PHE A 36 -1.07 5.22 -1.29
C PHE A 36 -1.77 6.39 -1.98
N SER A 37 -1.95 7.51 -1.29
CA SER A 37 -2.70 8.66 -1.82
C SER A 37 -2.03 9.97 -1.41
N PRO A 38 -0.84 10.28 -1.99
CA PRO A 38 -0.13 11.52 -1.67
C PRO A 38 -0.96 12.75 -2.05
N GLY A 39 -0.86 13.80 -1.24
CA GLY A 39 -1.58 15.06 -1.42
C GLY A 39 -0.65 16.27 -1.35
N PRO A 40 -1.19 17.50 -1.34
CA PRO A 40 -0.41 18.74 -1.35
C PRO A 40 0.58 18.90 -0.20
N PHE A 41 0.38 18.18 0.90
CA PHE A 41 1.23 18.20 2.09
C PHE A 41 2.17 17.00 2.20
N THR A 42 2.12 16.07 1.24
CA THR A 42 3.05 14.94 1.22
C THR A 42 4.43 15.39 0.79
N THR A 43 5.46 15.06 1.57
CA THR A 43 6.84 15.42 1.27
C THR A 43 7.55 14.31 0.49
N VAL A 44 8.63 14.66 -0.20
CA VAL A 44 9.49 13.67 -0.89
C VAL A 44 10.07 12.68 0.12
N GLN A 45 10.46 13.16 1.30
CA GLN A 45 10.98 12.30 2.38
C GLN A 45 9.94 11.27 2.83
N GLN A 46 8.65 11.63 2.92
CA GLN A 46 7.59 10.67 3.22
C GLN A 46 7.43 9.61 2.12
N ILE A 47 7.61 9.99 0.86
CA ILE A 47 7.59 9.05 -0.27
C ILE A 47 8.79 8.09 -0.18
N GLU A 48 9.99 8.61 0.09
CA GLU A 48 11.21 7.81 0.25
C GLU A 48 11.06 6.81 1.41
N THR A 49 10.56 7.25 2.57
CA THR A 49 10.25 6.37 3.70
C THR A 49 9.26 5.27 3.32
N ALA A 50 8.21 5.60 2.55
CA ALA A 50 7.26 4.60 2.09
C ALA A 50 7.87 3.57 1.13
N VAL A 51 8.74 4.00 0.22
CA VAL A 51 9.46 3.09 -0.69
C VAL A 51 10.40 2.17 0.10
N ALA A 52 11.18 2.71 1.03
CA ALA A 52 12.10 1.93 1.86
C ALA A 52 11.36 0.87 2.71
N ALA A 53 10.26 1.26 3.36
CA ALA A 53 9.43 0.34 4.13
C ALA A 53 8.87 -0.81 3.26
N MET A 54 8.43 -0.51 2.04
CA MET A 54 7.93 -1.53 1.11
C MET A 54 9.04 -2.50 0.67
N GLN A 55 10.26 -2.01 0.46
CA GLN A 55 11.42 -2.85 0.12
C GLN A 55 11.78 -3.79 1.28
N GLU A 56 11.81 -3.28 2.50
CA GLU A 56 12.07 -4.07 3.72
C GLU A 56 11.02 -5.17 3.91
N LEU A 57 9.74 -4.83 3.74
CA LEU A 57 8.66 -5.82 3.81
C LEU A 57 8.78 -6.87 2.71
N ALA A 58 9.04 -6.48 1.46
CA ALA A 58 9.19 -7.41 0.36
C ALA A 58 10.33 -8.42 0.61
N GLN A 59 11.44 -7.98 1.21
CA GLN A 59 12.55 -8.86 1.58
C GLN A 59 12.21 -9.78 2.74
N SER A 60 11.45 -9.29 3.72
CA SER A 60 11.04 -10.07 4.91
C SER A 60 10.10 -11.24 4.59
N PHE A 61 9.36 -11.16 3.48
CA PHE A 61 8.44 -12.22 3.02
C PHE A 61 8.98 -13.01 1.81
N ALA A 62 10.22 -12.76 1.36
CA ALA A 62 10.83 -13.47 0.24
C ALA A 62 11.46 -14.84 0.62
N GLY A 63 11.24 -15.31 1.86
CA GLY A 63 11.71 -16.60 2.38
C GLY A 63 10.66 -17.69 2.31
#